data_AF-A0A6P5ZTH1-F1
#
_entry.id   AF-A0A6P5ZTH1-F1
#
_cell.length_a   1.000
_cell.length_b   1.000
_cell.length_c   1.000
_cell.angle_alpha   90.00
_cell.angle_beta   90.00
_cell.angle_gamma   90.00
#
_symmetry.space_group_name_H-M   'P 1'
#
loop_
_entity.id
_entity.type
_entity.pdbx_description
1 polymer ?
#
loop_
_entity_poly.entity_id
_entity_poly.type
_entity_poly.pdbx_seq_one_letter_code
_entity_poly.pdbx_strand_id
1 'polypeptide(L)'
;MAANNTPAGIDKEQAFGMAEAEMEYRVELFNRLTQTCFNKCVDKRYKEPELNMGENTCIDRCVSKYWQVNGIIGQMLSAGGRPPM
;
A
#
# COMPACT_ATOMS: atom_id res chain seq x y z
N MET A 1 -27.98 -9.98 -26.12
CA MET A 1 -27.01 -11.10 -26.10
C MET A 1 -25.71 -10.55 -25.54
N ALA A 2 -25.44 -10.72 -24.24
CA ALA A 2 -24.18 -10.29 -23.63
C ALA A 2 -23.08 -11.29 -24.01
N ALA A 3 -22.02 -10.82 -24.65
CA ALA A 3 -20.85 -11.63 -24.96
C ALA A 3 -20.09 -11.93 -23.66
N ASN A 4 -20.16 -13.19 -23.21
CA ASN A 4 -19.27 -13.74 -22.18
C ASN A 4 -17.85 -13.82 -22.76
N ASN A 5 -17.09 -12.73 -22.64
CA ASN A 5 -15.64 -12.75 -22.79
C ASN A 5 -15.00 -13.21 -21.48
N THR A 6 -15.19 -14.49 -21.15
CA THR A 6 -14.34 -15.15 -20.16
C THR A 6 -13.02 -15.49 -20.87
N PRO A 7 -11.86 -14.97 -20.44
CA PRO A 7 -10.59 -15.37 -21.03
C PRO A 7 -10.39 -16.87 -20.75
N ALA A 8 -10.39 -17.68 -21.81
CA ALA A 8 -10.10 -19.09 -21.72
C ALA A 8 -8.61 -19.25 -21.36
N GLY A 9 -8.32 -19.78 -20.16
CA GLY A 9 -6.97 -20.14 -19.75
C GLY A 9 -6.57 -19.84 -18.31
N ILE A 10 -7.45 -19.26 -17.47
CA ILE A 10 -7.21 -19.14 -16.03
C ILE A 10 -8.24 -20.03 -15.34
N ASP A 11 -7.79 -21.11 -14.70
CA ASP A 11 -8.67 -21.94 -13.86
C ASP A 11 -9.35 -21.03 -12.85
N LYS A 12 -10.67 -21.17 -12.68
CA LYS A 12 -11.47 -20.29 -11.83
C LYS A 12 -10.88 -20.21 -10.41
N GLU A 13 -10.30 -21.33 -9.95
CA GLU A 13 -9.58 -21.46 -8.69
C GLU A 13 -8.30 -20.61 -8.63
N GLN A 14 -7.52 -20.56 -9.72
CA GLN A 14 -6.33 -19.73 -9.82
C GLN A 14 -6.67 -18.22 -9.86
N ALA A 15 -7.77 -17.85 -10.53
CA ALA A 15 -8.25 -16.48 -10.53
C ALA A 15 -8.67 -16.00 -9.13
N PHE A 16 -9.36 -16.86 -8.37
CA PHE A 16 -9.72 -16.57 -6.98
C PHE A 16 -8.51 -16.52 -6.05
N GLY A 17 -7.55 -17.44 -6.19
CA GLY A 17 -6.32 -17.42 -5.39
C GLY A 17 -5.47 -16.16 -5.62
N MET A 18 -5.39 -15.66 -6.86
CA MET A 18 -4.71 -14.39 -7.16
C MET A 18 -5.44 -13.19 -6.55
N ALA A 19 -6.78 -13.18 -6.60
CA ALA A 19 -7.59 -12.11 -6.00
C ALA A 19 -7.49 -12.09 -4.47
N GLU A 20 -7.44 -13.25 -3.83
CA GLU A 20 -7.25 -13.38 -2.38
C GLU A 20 -5.87 -12.84 -1.96
N ALA A 21 -4.80 -13.26 -2.65
CA ALA A 21 -3.45 -12.78 -2.39
C ALA A 21 -3.32 -11.25 -2.57
N GLU A 22 -3.99 -10.67 -3.58
CA GLU A 22 -4.03 -9.22 -3.76
C GLU A 22 -4.73 -8.51 -2.59
N MET A 23 -5.83 -9.08 -2.10
CA MET A 23 -6.58 -8.52 -0.99
C MET A 23 -5.78 -8.59 0.32
N GLU A 24 -5.14 -9.71 0.60
CA GLU A 24 -4.24 -9.88 1.76
C GLU A 24 -3.08 -8.88 1.72
N TYR A 25 -2.43 -8.72 0.56
CA TYR A 25 -1.37 -7.74 0.37
C TYR A 25 -1.84 -6.31 0.66
N ARG A 26 -3.03 -5.92 0.18
CA ARG A 26 -3.60 -4.59 0.43
C ARG A 26 -3.84 -4.35 1.92
N VAL A 27 -4.31 -5.36 2.66
CA VAL A 27 -4.51 -5.27 4.11
C VAL A 27 -3.17 -5.11 4.84
N GLU A 28 -2.18 -5.94 4.51
CA GLU A 28 -0.85 -5.87 5.12
C GLU A 28 -0.20 -4.50 4.86
N LEU A 29 -0.30 -4.01 3.62
CA LEU A 29 0.24 -2.72 3.21
C LEU A 29 -0.39 -1.57 4.00
N PHE A 30 -1.72 -1.58 4.16
CA PHE A 30 -2.45 -0.57 4.92
C PHE A 30 -2.04 -0.57 6.40
N ASN A 31 -1.91 -1.76 7.01
CA ASN A 31 -1.48 -1.89 8.41
C ASN A 31 -0.05 -1.34 8.61
N ARG A 32 0.89 -1.68 7.71
CA ARG A 32 2.26 -1.16 7.77
C ARG A 32 2.33 0.35 7.54
N LEU A 33 1.56 0.87 6.58
CA LEU A 33 1.45 2.30 6.31
C LEU A 33 0.97 3.06 7.55
N THR A 34 -0.12 2.59 8.15
CA THR A 34 -0.75 3.22 9.32
C THR A 34 0.21 3.26 10.50
N GLN A 35 0.82 2.13 10.84
CA GLN A 35 1.78 2.06 11.94
C GLN A 35 3.03 2.93 11.68
N THR A 36 3.53 2.93 10.45
CA THR A 36 4.70 3.73 10.07
C THR A 36 4.43 5.23 10.22
N CYS A 37 3.31 5.70 9.69
CA CYS A 37 2.98 7.12 9.75
C CYS A 37 2.58 7.58 11.15
N PHE A 38 1.86 6.74 11.92
CA PHE A 38 1.59 7.02 13.33
C PHE A 38 2.90 7.20 14.12
N ASN A 39 3.83 6.25 14.00
CA ASN A 39 5.12 6.30 14.70
C ASN A 39 6.02 7.47 14.27
N LYS A 40 5.88 7.97 13.04
CA LYS A 40 6.69 9.07 12.51
C LYS A 40 6.10 10.45 12.84
N CYS A 41 4.78 10.56 12.91
CA CYS A 41 4.09 11.85 12.94
C CYS A 41 3.43 12.17 14.27
N VAL A 42 3.02 11.17 15.06
CA VAL A 42 2.31 11.39 16.33
C VAL A 42 3.29 11.32 17.51
N ASP A 43 3.26 12.33 18.38
CA ASP A 43 4.12 12.37 19.57
C ASP A 43 3.59 11.41 20.66
N LYS A 44 4.49 10.59 21.22
CA LYS A 44 4.19 9.63 22.31
C LYS A 44 3.77 10.31 23.62
N ARG A 45 3.95 11.62 23.74
CA ARG A 45 3.51 12.40 24.92
C ARG A 45 2.00 12.61 24.95
N TYR A 46 1.29 12.41 23.83
CA TYR A 46 -0.17 12.47 23.71
C TYR A 46 -0.82 13.59 24.54
N LYS A 47 -0.49 14.85 24.20
CA LYS A 47 -0.97 16.01 24.94
C LYS A 47 -2.49 16.19 24.83
N GLU A 48 -3.04 15.85 23.67
CA GLU A 48 -4.45 15.98 23.32
C GLU A 48 -4.90 14.74 22.54
N PRO A 49 -6.18 14.35 22.60
CA PRO A 49 -6.69 13.17 21.89
C PRO A 49 -6.87 13.41 20.38
N GLU A 50 -6.92 14.66 19.96
CA GLU A 50 -7.10 15.05 18.56
C GLU A 50 -5.75 15.29 17.88
N LEU A 51 -5.69 14.99 16.58
CA LEU A 51 -4.50 15.28 15.79
C LEU A 51 -4.40 16.78 15.56
N ASN A 52 -3.26 17.35 15.95
CA ASN A 52 -3.00 18.76 15.68
C ASN A 52 -2.74 18.99 14.17
N MET A 53 -2.78 20.25 13.72
CA MET A 53 -2.58 20.58 12.31
C MET A 53 -1.21 20.10 11.77
N GLY A 54 -0.18 20.09 12.62
CA GLY A 54 1.16 19.60 12.28
C GLY A 54 1.19 18.08 12.09
N GLU A 55 0.51 17.32 12.95
CA GLU A 55 0.36 15.87 12.85
C GLU A 55 -0.42 15.48 11.60
N ASN A 56 -1.54 16.16 11.31
CA ASN A 56 -2.31 15.95 10.08
C ASN A 56 -1.45 16.19 8.83
N THR A 57 -0.79 17.35 8.75
CA THR A 57 0.10 17.68 7.63
C THR A 57 1.26 16.68 7.49
N CYS A 58 1.81 16.19 8.61
CA CYS A 58 2.84 15.17 8.60
C CYS A 58 2.31 13.83 8.06
N ILE A 59 1.12 13.40 8.48
CA ILE A 59 0.50 12.14 8.05
C ILE A 59 0.29 12.16 6.54
N ASP A 60 -0.28 13.23 5.97
CA ASP A 60 -0.47 13.36 4.52
C ASP A 60 0.85 13.22 3.74
N ARG A 61 1.90 13.92 4.21
CA ARG A 61 3.24 13.82 3.63
C ARG A 61 3.85 12.45 3.80
N CYS A 62 3.62 11.79 4.93
CA CYS A 62 4.12 10.45 5.21
C CYS A 62 3.50 9.43 4.26
N VAL A 63 2.18 9.47 4.07
CA VAL A 63 1.47 8.58 3.15
C VAL A 63 1.97 8.78 1.72
N SER A 64 2.07 10.03 1.25
CA SER A 64 2.61 10.35 -0.07
C SER A 64 4.02 9.78 -0.29
N LYS A 65 4.92 9.97 0.68
CA LYS A 65 6.29 9.44 0.62
C LYS A 65 6.33 7.92 0.68
N TYR A 66 5.48 7.29 1.50
CA TYR A 66 5.42 5.84 1.63
C TYR A 66 5.06 5.19 0.30
N TRP A 67 4.03 5.70 -0.39
CA TRP A 67 3.64 5.21 -1.71
C TRP A 67 4.72 5.42 -2.77
N GLN A 68 5.39 6.58 -2.76
CA GLN A 68 6.52 6.83 -3.66
C GLN A 68 7.63 5.80 -3.47
N VAL A 69 8.03 5.55 -2.21
CA VAL A 69 9.08 4.58 -1.89
C VAL A 69 8.64 3.15 -2.23
N ASN A 70 7.39 2.78 -1.91
CA ASN A 70 6.85 1.47 -2.25
C ASN A 70 6.85 1.23 -3.77
N GLY A 71 6.49 2.23 -4.57
CA GLY A 71 6.57 2.16 -6.04
C GLY A 71 8.00 2.00 -6.57
N ILE A 72 8.96 2.75 -6.02
CA ILE A 72 10.38 2.62 -6.38
C ILE A 72 10.90 1.21 -6.06
N ILE A 73 10.59 0.69 -4.87
CA ILE A 73 10.98 -0.67 -4.47
C ILE A 73 10.32 -1.70 -5.40
N GLY A 74 9.05 -1.52 -5.75
CA GLY A 74 8.35 -2.36 -6.71
C GLY A 74 9.06 -2.39 -8.07
N GLN A 75 9.44 -1.22 -8.59
CA GLN A 75 10.22 -1.12 -9.83
C GLN A 75 11.57 -1.83 -9.73
N MET A 76 12.30 -1.70 -8.62
CA MET A 76 13.58 -2.38 -8.42
C MET A 76 13.43 -3.91 -8.38
N LEU A 77 12.38 -4.41 -7.72
CA LEU A 77 12.08 -5.84 -7.64
C LEU A 77 11.66 -6.41 -9.00
N SER A 78 10.86 -5.66 -9.78
CA SER A 78 10.49 -6.04 -11.14
C SER A 78 11.64 -5.95 -12.14
N ALA A 79 12.55 -4.98 -11.98
CA ALA A 79 13.68 -4.74 -12.88
C ALA A 79 14.95 -5.54 -12.57
N GLY A 80 14.92 -6.46 -11.60
CA GLY A 80 16.09 -7.28 -11.27
C GLY A 80 17.21 -6.54 -10.52
N GLY A 81 16.86 -5.57 -9.66
CA GLY A 81 17.77 -5.05 -8.64
C GLY A 81 18.63 -3.84 -9.01
N ARG A 82 18.26 -3.04 -10.02
CA ARG A 82 18.98 -1.78 -10.31
C ARG A 82 18.04 -0.56 -10.28
N PRO A 83 18.27 0.45 -9.42
CA PRO A 83 17.48 1.68 -9.41
C PRO A 83 17.59 2.40 -10.75
N PRO A 84 16.51 2.99 -11.29
CA PRO A 84 16.67 4.09 -12.24
C PRO A 84 17.25 5.28 -11.46
N MET A 85 18.41 5.76 -11.93
CA MET A 85 19.07 6.97 -11.44
C MET A 85 18.21 8.20 -11.72
#